data_AF-A0A7J3KBS1-F1
#
_entry.id   AF-A0A7J3KBS1-F1
#
_cell.length_a   1.000
_cell.length_b   1.000
_cell.length_c   1.000
_cell.angle_alpha   90.00
_cell.angle_beta   90.00
_cell.angle_gamma   90.00
#
_symmetry.space_group_name_H-M   'P 1'
#
loop_
_entity.id
_entity.type
_entity.pdbx_description
1 polymer ?
#
loop_
_entity_poly.entity_id
_entity_poly.type
_entity_poly.pdbx_seq_one_letter_code
_entity_poly.pdbx_strand_id
1 'polypeptide(L)'
;MKSLFLEPIASEIVIGAASHLMRESFNEVVRSGVPEDAARSFLLGHIRILLAILFGESSHKISRAAESAIKYGCDRILKPDWREIFNREEMKNLIRKILYSSSLQ
;
A
#
# COMPACT_ATOMS: atom_id res chain seq x y z
N MET A 1 -12.32 18.00 9.05
CA MET A 1 -13.07 16.88 8.44
C MET A 1 -12.55 16.51 7.06
N LYS A 2 -12.33 17.46 6.13
CA LYS A 2 -11.59 17.16 4.88
C LYS A 2 -10.15 16.68 5.15
N SER A 3 -9.50 17.24 6.18
CA SER A 3 -8.18 16.80 6.65
C SER A 3 -8.12 15.32 7.02
N LEU A 4 -9.21 14.75 7.56
CA LEU A 4 -9.24 13.35 7.99
C LEU A 4 -9.16 12.35 6.83
N PHE A 5 -9.62 12.74 5.64
CA PHE A 5 -9.47 11.91 4.44
C PHE A 5 -8.01 11.78 4.03
N LEU A 6 -7.23 12.84 4.22
CA LEU A 6 -5.80 12.84 3.91
C LEU A 6 -5.04 12.10 5.01
N GLU A 7 -5.26 12.46 6.28
CA GLU A 7 -4.54 11.90 7.41
C GLU A 7 -5.48 11.61 8.60
N PRO A 8 -5.42 10.42 9.21
CA PRO A 8 -4.48 9.32 8.92
C PRO A 8 -4.99 8.38 7.80
N ILE A 9 -6.17 8.62 7.22
CA ILE A 9 -6.88 7.62 6.40
C ILE A 9 -6.13 7.29 5.11
N ALA A 10 -5.92 8.26 4.21
CA ALA A 10 -5.21 7.97 2.96
C ALA A 10 -3.70 7.76 3.19
N SER A 11 -3.05 8.66 3.93
CA SER A 11 -1.59 8.68 4.08
C SER A 11 -1.03 7.49 4.85
N GLU A 12 -1.64 7.13 5.98
CA GLU A 12 -1.05 6.15 6.89
C GLU A 12 -1.75 4.80 6.80
N ILE A 13 -3.09 4.80 6.78
CA ILE A 13 -3.85 3.54 6.75
C ILE A 13 -3.79 2.90 5.37
N VAL A 14 -3.96 3.65 4.29
CA VAL A 14 -3.87 3.09 2.92
C VAL A 14 -2.42 3.03 2.45
N ILE A 15 -1.77 4.20 2.31
CA ILE A 15 -0.43 4.27 1.73
C ILE A 15 0.63 3.68 2.66
N GLY A 16 0.52 3.89 3.97
CA GLY A 16 1.41 3.27 4.95
C GLY A 16 1.27 1.75 4.98
N ALA A 17 0.06 1.19 4.98
CA ALA A 17 -0.14 -0.25 4.91
C ALA A 17 0.37 -0.86 3.59
N ALA A 18 0.13 -0.20 2.45
CA ALA A 18 0.67 -0.64 1.16
C ALA A 18 2.21 -0.62 1.16
N SER A 19 2.82 0.41 1.74
CA SER A 19 4.29 0.51 1.87
C SER A 19 4.86 -0.56 2.79
N HIS A 20 4.15 -0.88 3.88
CA HIS A 20 4.52 -1.99 4.75
C HIS A 20 4.47 -3.34 4.01
N LEU A 21 3.40 -3.58 3.23
CA LEU A 21 3.30 -4.77 2.39
C LEU A 21 4.44 -4.86 1.36
N MET A 22 4.85 -3.73 0.75
CA MET A 22 6.01 -3.71 -0.15
C MET A 22 7.31 -4.13 0.56
N ARG A 23 7.51 -3.69 1.81
CA ARG A 23 8.65 -4.09 2.64
C ARG A 23 8.61 -5.58 2.98
N GLU A 24 7.45 -6.10 3.34
CA GLU A 24 7.29 -7.53 3.63
C GLU A 24 7.51 -8.39 2.39
N SER A 25 7.04 -7.96 1.22
CA SER A 25 7.35 -8.62 -0.05
C SER A 25 8.86 -8.67 -0.32
N PHE A 26 9.60 -7.60 0.00
CA PHE A 26 11.06 -7.61 -0.08
C PHE A 26 11.67 -8.62 0.90
N ASN A 27 11.21 -8.66 2.15
CA ASN A 27 11.68 -9.60 3.15
C ASN A 27 11.45 -11.06 2.71
N GLU A 28 10.29 -11.37 2.14
CA GLU A 28 9.96 -12.70 1.63
C GLU A 28 10.85 -13.14 0.46
N VAL A 29 11.19 -12.21 -0.44
CA VAL A 29 12.13 -12.47 -1.55
C VAL A 29 13.53 -12.80 -1.01
N VAL A 30 14.02 -12.03 -0.03
CA VAL A 30 15.31 -12.29 0.61
C VAL A 30 15.31 -13.61 1.37
N ARG A 31 14.24 -13.88 2.14
CA ARG A 31 14.03 -15.15 2.86
C ARG A 31 14.03 -16.36 1.94
N SER A 32 13.58 -16.17 0.69
CA SER A 32 13.58 -17.20 -0.36
C SER A 32 14.94 -17.44 -1.01
N GLY A 33 16.01 -16.76 -0.54
CA GLY A 33 17.39 -16.98 -0.96
C GLY A 33 17.90 -15.99 -2.02
N VAL A 34 17.11 -14.98 -2.40
CA VAL A 34 17.61 -13.92 -3.29
C VAL A 34 18.57 -13.01 -2.52
N PRO A 35 19.78 -12.72 -3.03
CA PRO A 35 20.71 -11.80 -2.36
C PRO A 35 20.07 -10.44 -2.06
N GLU A 36 20.28 -9.91 -0.86
CA GLU A 36 19.58 -8.70 -0.39
C GLU A 36 19.76 -7.52 -1.35
N ASP A 37 20.98 -7.27 -1.80
CA ASP A 37 21.29 -6.15 -2.70
C ASP A 37 20.58 -6.29 -4.05
N ALA A 38 20.47 -7.52 -4.56
CA ALA A 38 19.75 -7.80 -5.80
C ALA A 38 18.24 -7.56 -5.63
N ALA A 39 17.65 -8.08 -4.54
CA ALA A 39 16.24 -7.87 -4.21
C ALA A 39 15.92 -6.38 -4.03
N ARG A 40 16.81 -5.65 -3.35
CA ARG A 40 16.65 -4.22 -3.04
C ARG A 40 16.67 -3.39 -4.31
N SER A 41 17.69 -3.58 -5.14
CA SER A 41 17.82 -2.90 -6.43
C SER A 41 16.60 -3.15 -7.32
N PHE A 42 16.20 -4.42 -7.45
CA PHE A 42 15.10 -4.81 -8.31
C PHE A 42 13.74 -4.26 -7.84
N LEU A 43 13.39 -4.46 -6.57
CA LEU A 43 12.08 -4.08 -6.06
C LEU A 43 11.91 -2.57 -5.88
N LEU A 44 12.93 -1.85 -5.41
CA LEU A 44 12.87 -0.38 -5.33
C LEU A 44 12.78 0.25 -6.72
N GLY A 45 13.47 -0.33 -7.71
CA GLY A 45 13.32 0.07 -9.12
C GLY A 45 11.88 -0.08 -9.60
N HIS A 46 11.24 -1.20 -9.30
CA HIS A 46 9.84 -1.47 -9.67
C HIS A 46 8.85 -0.55 -8.93
N ILE A 47 9.04 -0.33 -7.63
CA ILE A 47 8.20 0.62 -6.86
C ILE A 47 8.21 1.99 -7.53
N ARG A 48 9.39 2.51 -7.87
CA ARG A 48 9.53 3.82 -8.52
C ARG A 48 8.76 3.90 -9.85
N ILE A 49 8.98 2.95 -10.77
CA ILE A 49 8.34 3.01 -12.09
C ILE A 49 6.85 2.70 -12.04
N LEU A 50 6.41 1.76 -11.19
CA LEU A 50 4.99 1.44 -11.04
C LEU A 50 4.21 2.63 -10.49
N LEU A 51 4.72 3.32 -9.48
CA LEU A 51 4.10 4.55 -8.98
C LEU A 51 4.07 5.63 -10.06
N ALA A 52 5.18 5.85 -10.78
CA ALA A 52 5.21 6.83 -11.86
C ALA A 52 4.16 6.53 -12.95
N ILE A 53 3.98 5.27 -13.34
CA ILE A 53 2.96 4.90 -14.34
C ILE A 53 1.55 5.04 -13.78
N LEU A 54 1.27 4.51 -12.59
CA LEU A 54 -0.08 4.50 -12.00
C LEU A 54 -0.60 5.91 -11.68
N PHE A 55 0.28 6.86 -11.39
CA PHE A 55 -0.06 8.26 -11.15
C PHE A 55 0.03 9.14 -12.40
N GLY A 56 0.33 8.59 -13.58
CA GLY A 56 0.39 9.35 -14.83
C GLY A 56 1.65 10.22 -14.99
N GLU A 57 2.65 10.04 -14.14
CA GLU A 57 3.96 10.71 -14.19
C GLU A 57 4.93 10.05 -15.18
N SER A 58 4.49 9.01 -15.90
CA SER A 58 5.27 8.32 -16.94
C SER A 58 4.42 8.04 -18.17
N SER A 59 5.02 8.18 -19.36
CA SER A 59 4.42 7.75 -20.63
C SER A 59 4.52 6.24 -20.88
N HIS A 60 5.26 5.51 -20.04
CA HIS A 60 5.37 4.05 -20.12
C HIS A 60 4.03 3.39 -19.81
N LYS A 61 3.73 2.30 -20.51
CA LYS A 61 2.52 1.49 -20.28
C LYS A 61 2.87 0.21 -19.56
N ILE A 62 1.99 -0.22 -18.65
CA ILE A 62 2.06 -1.55 -18.06
C ILE A 62 1.72 -2.56 -19.16
N SER A 63 2.47 -3.67 -19.24
CA SER A 63 2.16 -4.74 -20.19
C SER A 63 0.88 -5.48 -19.76
N ARG A 64 0.16 -6.09 -20.70
CA ARG A 64 -1.06 -6.88 -20.38
C ARG A 64 -0.81 -7.99 -19.34
N ALA A 65 0.36 -8.60 -19.38
CA ALA A 65 0.76 -9.62 -18.41
C ALA A 65 0.94 -9.00 -17.01
N ALA A 66 1.61 -7.85 -16.92
CA ALA A 66 1.80 -7.14 -15.65
C ALA A 66 0.46 -6.59 -15.10
N GLU A 67 -0.44 -6.09 -15.95
CA GLU A 67 -1.80 -5.69 -15.54
C GLU A 67 -2.57 -6.87 -14.93
N SER A 68 -2.50 -8.05 -15.56
CA SER A 68 -3.14 -9.26 -15.06
C SER A 68 -2.56 -9.70 -13.71
N ALA A 69 -1.23 -9.60 -13.55
CA ALA A 69 -0.56 -9.90 -12.28
C ALA A 69 -0.95 -8.93 -11.16
N ILE A 70 -1.01 -7.62 -11.46
CA ILE A 70 -1.45 -6.59 -10.51
C ILE A 70 -2.90 -6.85 -10.10
N LYS A 71 -3.79 -7.13 -11.05
CA LYS A 71 -5.21 -7.44 -10.77
C LYS A 71 -5.32 -8.65 -9.84
N TYR A 72 -4.62 -9.74 -10.15
CA TYR A 72 -4.60 -10.93 -9.29
C TYR A 72 -4.10 -10.59 -7.88
N GLY A 73 -3.02 -9.80 -7.77
CA GLY A 73 -2.50 -9.35 -6.48
C GLY A 73 -3.51 -8.53 -5.69
N CYS A 74 -4.17 -7.56 -6.32
CA CYS A 74 -5.22 -6.76 -5.69
C CYS A 74 -6.37 -7.65 -5.18
N ASP A 75 -6.87 -8.57 -6.01
CA ASP A 75 -7.99 -9.45 -5.65
C ASP A 75 -7.62 -10.44 -4.52
N ARG A 76 -6.35 -10.89 -4.47
CA ARG A 76 -5.88 -11.87 -3.50
C ARG A 76 -5.48 -11.28 -2.15
N ILE A 77 -4.94 -10.05 -2.16
CA ILE A 77 -4.28 -9.44 -1.01
C ILE A 77 -5.16 -8.37 -0.36
N LEU A 78 -5.89 -7.57 -1.15
CA LEU A 78 -6.72 -6.50 -0.61
C LEU A 78 -8.08 -7.05 -0.19
N LYS A 79 -8.60 -6.58 0.95
CA LYS A 79 -9.95 -6.91 1.35
C LYS A 79 -10.96 -6.28 0.36
N PRO A 80 -12.04 -6.97 -0.05
CA PRO A 80 -13.00 -6.41 -1.02
C PRO A 80 -13.64 -5.09 -0.57
N ASP A 81 -13.83 -4.93 0.73
CA ASP A 81 -14.47 -3.80 1.42
C ASP A 81 -13.48 -2.71 1.87
N TRP A 82 -12.20 -2.76 1.47
CA TRP A 82 -11.17 -1.85 1.99
C TRP A 82 -11.51 -0.35 1.86
N ARG A 83 -12.40 0.03 0.94
CA ARG A 83 -12.83 1.43 0.71
C ARG A 83 -13.78 1.95 1.79
N GLU A 84 -14.38 1.09 2.60
CA GLU A 84 -15.29 1.47 3.68
C GLU A 84 -14.60 2.37 4.72
N ILE A 85 -13.27 2.30 4.85
CA ILE A 85 -12.45 3.21 5.67
C ILE A 85 -12.65 4.70 5.36
N PHE A 86 -13.17 5.06 4.19
CA PHE A 86 -13.49 6.45 3.82
C PHE A 86 -14.92 6.86 4.19
N ASN A 87 -15.71 5.96 4.77
CA ASN A 87 -17.02 6.28 5.33
C ASN A 87 -16.86 7.18 6.56
N ARG A 88 -17.69 8.23 6.63
CA ARG A 88 -17.59 9.25 7.69
C ARG A 88 -17.70 8.70 9.11
N GLU A 89 -18.62 7.77 9.35
CA GLU A 89 -18.81 7.21 10.69
C GLU A 89 -17.68 6.26 11.06
N GLU A 90 -17.18 5.48 10.08
CA GLU A 90 -16.05 4.60 10.27
C GLU A 90 -14.76 5.36 10.56
N MET A 91 -14.47 6.43 9.80
CA MET A 91 -13.33 7.30 10.07
C MET A 91 -13.34 7.85 11.49
N LYS A 92 -14.48 8.37 11.96
CA LYS A 92 -14.60 8.91 13.33
C LYS A 92 -14.32 7.84 14.38
N ASN A 93 -14.87 6.64 14.20
CA ASN A 93 -14.68 5.53 15.12
C ASN A 93 -13.23 5.04 15.11
N LEU A 94 -12.61 4.96 13.94
CA LEU A 94 -11.20 4.56 13.77
C LEU A 94 -10.26 5.55 14.44
N ILE A 95 -10.48 6.86 14.26
CA ILE A 95 -9.68 7.92 14.91
C ILE A 95 -9.81 7.85 16.42
N ARG A 96 -11.04 7.66 16.94
CA ARG A 96 -11.24 7.45 18.37
C ARG A 96 -10.45 6.23 18.85
N LYS A 97 -10.50 5.12 18.12
CA LYS A 97 -9.75 3.92 18.47
C LYS A 97 -8.24 4.18 18.49
N ILE A 98 -7.69 4.85 17.48
CA ILE A 98 -6.24 5.12 17.37
C ILE A 98 -5.76 6.11 18.44
N LEU A 99 -6.50 7.20 18.68
CA LEU A 99 -6.09 8.27 19.59
C LEU A 99 -6.39 7.99 21.07
N TYR A 100 -7.42 7.19 21.39
CA TYR A 100 -7.79 6.86 22.77
C TYR A 100 -7.31 5.47 23.23
N SER A 101 -6.86 4.60 22.30
CA SER A 101 -6.18 3.36 22.69
C SER A 101 -4.72 3.59 23.09
N SER A 102 -4.12 4.71 22.69
CA SER A 102 -2.76 5.12 23.08
C SER A 102 -2.69 5.83 24.43
N SER A 103 -3.83 6.21 25.03
CA SER A 103 -3.90 6.80 26.38
C SER A 103 -4.02 5.76 27.51
N LEU A 104 -3.80 4.47 27.21
CA LEU A 104 -3.91 3.34 28.15
C LEU A 104 -2.61 2.50 28.25
N GLN A 105 -1.48 3.06 27.86
CA GLN A 105 -0.14 2.50 28.13
C GLN A 105 0.74 3.52 28.84
#